data_AF-A0A4Y7KG47-F1
#
_entry.id   AF-A0A4Y7KG47-F1
#
_cell.length_a   1.000
_cell.length_b   1.000
_cell.length_c   1.000
_cell.angle_alpha   90.00
_cell.angle_beta   90.00
_cell.angle_gamma   90.00
#
_symmetry.space_group_name_H-M   'P 1'
#
loop_
_entity.id
_entity.type
_entity.pdbx_description
1 polymer ?
#
loop_
_entity_poly.entity_id
_entity_poly.type
_entity_poly.pdbx_seq_one_letter_code
_entity_poly.pdbx_strand_id
1 'polypeptide(L)'
;MEKSPKVYAEEDLYALLRPVTNKKGMTLRSSIESPICDVRIITSGGSTIPAHSSVLGSVSTVLEKILDRPRKHQYADKIVPILGVPCDSVFAFVRCLYSSRCTEEEMNKYGIHLLALSHVYRVPKLKQRCSKGLIKELTIENVIDVLQLTKLCDVPDLYVKCMKLVSENFKAVEATDGWKFLQVHDPSLELEILQFIDEAESKQKRMSKKIEEGSLYLELSEAMECLEHIFTEGCTSVGPCDVEVTKNKEPCKKFCTCQGLQVLIRHFVQCKKRVNGGCSRCKRMWQLLQLHSSVCDNSDLCRVPLCRYLISEKNRQFNSLELIASENFTSRAVMEAVGSCLTNKYSEGLSGKRYYGGNEYIDELETLCQQRDLFIRVSGTSIYFESMPYRLDESTGLIDYDMLEKTATLFRPKLIIVGASAYPHSVGAFLMMGMAHISGLVTASVLADPFEYCDVVTTTTHKSLRGPRGGMIFFKKDPVLWVDMECTINNAVFPGLQYWNWIWR
;
A
#
# COMPACT_ATOMS: atom_id res chain seq x y z
N MET A 1 -25.91 40.24 -35.84
CA MET A 1 -25.73 39.95 -37.27
C MET A 1 -25.88 38.45 -37.48
N GLU A 2 -27.09 37.99 -37.78
CA GLU A 2 -27.33 36.60 -38.18
C GLU A 2 -26.63 36.38 -39.53
N LYS A 3 -25.57 35.58 -39.55
CA LYS A 3 -24.96 35.11 -40.80
C LYS A 3 -25.99 34.20 -41.48
N SER A 4 -26.34 34.51 -42.72
CA SER A 4 -27.15 33.65 -43.57
C SER A 4 -26.60 32.22 -43.58
N PRO A 5 -27.46 31.18 -43.58
CA PRO A 5 -27.03 29.79 -43.54
C PRO A 5 -26.15 29.49 -44.77
N LYS A 6 -24.92 29.04 -44.53
CA LYS A 6 -24.02 28.57 -45.60
C LYS A 6 -24.59 27.27 -46.17
N VAL A 7 -24.76 27.24 -47.49
CA VAL A 7 -25.03 26.02 -48.26
C VAL A 7 -23.69 25.54 -48.82
N TYR A 8 -23.27 24.34 -48.44
CA TYR A 8 -22.04 23.73 -48.98
C TYR A 8 -22.36 23.00 -50.29
N ALA A 9 -21.56 23.20 -51.34
CA ALA A 9 -21.84 22.66 -52.67
C ALA A 9 -21.60 21.14 -52.76
N GLU A 10 -22.39 20.45 -53.58
CA GLU A 10 -22.30 18.99 -53.79
C GLU A 10 -20.96 18.56 -54.42
N GLU A 11 -20.35 19.42 -55.22
CA GLU A 11 -19.11 19.16 -55.97
C GLU A 11 -17.89 18.99 -55.04
N ASP A 12 -17.86 19.68 -53.90
CA ASP A 12 -16.72 19.70 -52.98
C ASP A 12 -16.49 18.37 -52.25
N LEU A 13 -17.57 17.63 -51.93
CA LEU A 13 -17.48 16.35 -51.21
C LEU A 13 -17.25 15.17 -52.16
N TYR A 14 -17.81 15.22 -53.37
CA TYR A 14 -17.64 14.16 -54.38
C TYR A 14 -16.18 14.08 -54.86
N ALA A 15 -15.50 15.23 -55.01
CA ALA A 15 -14.09 15.30 -55.39
C ALA A 15 -13.12 14.64 -54.36
N LEU A 16 -13.56 14.51 -53.10
CA LEU A 16 -12.75 13.96 -52.00
C LEU A 16 -12.82 12.42 -51.89
N LEU A 17 -13.65 11.76 -52.69
CA LEU A 17 -13.82 10.30 -52.69
C LEU A 17 -12.62 9.58 -53.33
N ARG A 18 -11.94 8.75 -52.52
CA ARG A 18 -10.94 7.78 -52.99
C ARG A 18 -11.46 6.33 -52.89
N PRO A 19 -10.92 5.41 -53.70
CA PRO A 19 -11.26 3.99 -53.62
C PRO A 19 -10.79 3.40 -52.29
N VAL A 20 -11.71 3.17 -51.34
CA VAL A 20 -11.47 2.42 -50.11
C VAL A 20 -11.99 1.00 -50.31
N THR A 21 -11.15 -0.01 -50.13
CA THR A 21 -11.54 -1.42 -50.24
C THR A 21 -12.28 -1.88 -48.98
N ASN A 22 -13.52 -2.37 -49.14
CA ASN A 22 -14.31 -2.96 -48.05
C ASN A 22 -13.87 -4.42 -47.78
N LYS A 23 -14.30 -5.03 -46.66
CA LYS A 23 -14.05 -6.43 -46.26
C LYS A 23 -14.46 -7.50 -47.30
N LYS A 24 -15.16 -7.10 -48.38
CA LYS A 24 -15.52 -7.93 -49.54
C LYS A 24 -14.65 -7.66 -50.81
N GLY A 25 -13.59 -6.85 -50.73
CA GLY A 25 -12.69 -6.60 -51.85
C GLY A 25 -13.17 -5.60 -52.92
N MET A 26 -14.28 -4.89 -52.70
CA MET A 26 -14.77 -3.83 -53.61
C MET A 26 -14.30 -2.44 -53.16
N THR A 27 -13.87 -1.60 -54.11
CA THR A 27 -13.44 -0.21 -53.93
C THR A 27 -14.64 0.75 -53.89
N LEU A 28 -14.73 1.64 -52.89
CA LEU A 28 -15.89 2.54 -52.67
C LEU A 28 -16.33 3.36 -53.90
N ARG A 29 -15.42 3.66 -54.83
CA ARG A 29 -15.72 4.34 -56.11
C ARG A 29 -16.65 3.54 -57.02
N SER A 30 -16.67 2.21 -56.91
CA SER A 30 -17.53 1.34 -57.73
C SER A 30 -18.92 1.10 -57.11
N SER A 31 -19.22 1.70 -55.96
CA SER A 31 -20.48 1.48 -55.20
C SER A 31 -21.40 2.70 -55.16
N ILE A 32 -21.03 3.81 -55.80
CA ILE A 32 -21.86 5.01 -55.90
C ILE A 32 -22.51 5.00 -57.28
N GLU A 33 -23.78 4.60 -57.33
CA GLU A 33 -24.56 4.48 -58.58
C GLU A 33 -25.00 5.83 -59.17
N SER A 34 -24.84 6.96 -58.44
CA SER A 34 -25.16 8.31 -58.92
C SER A 34 -24.36 9.39 -58.18
N PRO A 35 -23.92 10.48 -58.85
CA PRO A 35 -23.25 11.62 -58.21
C PRO A 35 -24.18 12.49 -57.34
N ILE A 36 -25.48 12.15 -57.28
CA ILE A 36 -26.49 12.90 -56.55
C ILE A 36 -26.46 12.49 -55.07
N CYS A 37 -26.34 13.48 -54.18
CA CYS A 37 -26.40 13.25 -52.75
C CYS A 37 -27.80 12.84 -52.31
N ASP A 38 -27.94 11.68 -51.65
CA ASP A 38 -29.22 11.13 -51.21
C ASP A 38 -29.54 11.41 -49.72
N VAL A 39 -28.62 12.06 -49.01
CA VAL A 39 -28.74 12.43 -47.59
C VAL A 39 -28.41 13.91 -47.38
N ARG A 40 -29.13 14.57 -46.47
CA ARG A 40 -28.85 15.93 -46.00
C ARG A 40 -28.54 15.93 -44.51
N ILE A 41 -27.37 16.42 -44.13
CA ILE A 41 -26.99 16.64 -42.73
C ILE A 41 -27.40 18.07 -42.34
N ILE A 42 -28.17 18.21 -41.27
CA ILE A 42 -28.61 19.52 -40.75
C ILE A 42 -27.81 19.87 -39.51
N THR A 43 -27.20 21.06 -39.51
CA THR A 43 -26.45 21.59 -38.36
C THR A 43 -27.30 22.52 -37.50
N SER A 44 -26.82 22.85 -36.29
CA SER A 44 -27.49 23.80 -35.37
C SER A 44 -27.74 25.19 -35.95
N GLY A 45 -26.95 25.63 -36.93
CA GLY A 45 -27.14 26.92 -37.61
C GLY A 45 -28.09 26.86 -38.81
N GLY A 46 -28.79 25.74 -39.02
CA GLY A 46 -29.67 25.55 -40.18
C GLY A 46 -28.92 25.31 -41.51
N SER A 47 -27.59 25.20 -41.49
CA SER A 47 -26.80 24.82 -42.66
C SER A 47 -27.07 23.37 -43.02
N THR A 48 -27.18 23.12 -44.33
CA THR A 48 -27.36 21.79 -44.90
C THR A 48 -26.08 21.34 -45.60
N ILE A 49 -25.60 20.15 -45.25
CA ILE A 49 -24.44 19.52 -45.89
C ILE A 49 -24.95 18.31 -46.69
N PRO A 50 -24.81 18.30 -48.03
CA PRO A 50 -25.22 17.17 -48.85
C PRO A 50 -24.24 16.00 -48.66
N ALA A 51 -24.75 14.77 -48.58
CA ALA A 51 -23.94 13.56 -48.33
C ALA A 51 -24.54 12.29 -48.97
N HIS A 52 -23.76 11.22 -49.00
CA HIS A 52 -24.12 9.90 -49.54
C HIS A 52 -24.33 8.90 -48.40
N SER A 53 -25.51 8.27 -48.36
CA SER A 53 -25.86 7.28 -47.35
C SER A 53 -24.90 6.08 -47.35
N SER A 54 -24.46 5.65 -48.53
CA SER A 54 -23.51 4.54 -48.71
C SER A 54 -22.16 4.81 -48.05
N VAL A 55 -21.65 6.04 -48.17
CA VAL A 55 -20.37 6.45 -47.56
C VAL A 55 -20.54 6.56 -46.04
N LEU A 56 -21.57 7.26 -45.56
CA LEU A 56 -21.82 7.45 -44.14
C LEU A 56 -22.04 6.12 -43.41
N GLY A 57 -22.87 5.24 -43.97
CA GLY A 57 -23.14 3.91 -43.41
C GLY A 57 -21.91 3.01 -43.40
N SER A 58 -21.07 3.07 -44.44
CA SER A 58 -19.84 2.25 -44.50
C SER A 58 -18.79 2.62 -43.44
N VAL A 59 -18.80 3.87 -42.96
CA VAL A 59 -17.79 4.39 -42.01
C VAL A 59 -18.31 4.39 -40.57
N SER A 60 -19.63 4.47 -40.37
CA SER A 60 -20.28 4.56 -39.06
C SER A 60 -21.49 3.63 -38.97
N THR A 61 -21.38 2.64 -38.09
CA THR A 61 -22.51 1.75 -37.72
C THR A 61 -23.70 2.50 -37.11
N VAL A 62 -23.46 3.69 -36.53
CA VAL A 62 -24.52 4.53 -35.97
C VAL A 62 -25.27 5.24 -37.09
N LEU A 63 -24.54 5.83 -38.04
CA LEU A 63 -25.14 6.48 -39.21
C LEU A 63 -25.88 5.47 -40.09
N GLU A 64 -25.31 4.27 -40.30
CA GLU A 64 -25.98 3.15 -40.98
C GLU A 64 -27.36 2.86 -40.36
N LYS A 65 -27.40 2.65 -39.03
CA LYS A 65 -28.65 2.41 -38.29
C LYS A 65 -29.62 3.60 -38.31
N ILE A 66 -29.13 4.83 -38.36
CA ILE A 66 -29.98 6.04 -38.46
C ILE A 66 -30.64 6.09 -39.85
N LEU A 67 -29.88 5.71 -40.89
CA LEU A 67 -30.32 5.74 -42.28
C LEU A 67 -31.25 4.56 -42.64
N ASP A 68 -31.07 3.40 -42.01
CA ASP A 68 -31.87 2.18 -42.24
C ASP A 68 -33.26 2.16 -41.55
N ARG A 69 -33.61 3.19 -40.76
CA ARG A 69 -34.92 3.22 -40.07
C ARG A 69 -36.07 3.28 -41.08
N PRO A 70 -37.09 2.39 -40.98
CA PRO A 70 -38.22 2.38 -41.90
C PRO A 70 -39.03 3.67 -41.76
N ARG A 71 -39.22 4.38 -42.86
CA ARG A 71 -39.98 5.65 -42.92
C ARG A 71 -41.35 5.43 -43.55
N LYS A 72 -42.36 6.15 -43.05
CA LYS A 72 -43.75 6.06 -43.51
C LYS A 72 -43.94 6.45 -44.99
N HIS A 73 -43.00 7.16 -45.61
CA HIS A 73 -43.07 7.61 -47.01
C HIS A 73 -41.77 7.27 -47.73
N GLN A 74 -41.86 6.58 -48.88
CA GLN A 74 -40.72 6.10 -49.68
C GLN A 74 -39.92 7.23 -50.37
N TYR A 75 -40.42 8.46 -50.39
CA TYR A 75 -39.83 9.61 -51.08
C TYR A 75 -39.40 10.77 -50.15
N ALA A 76 -39.33 10.56 -48.83
CA ALA A 76 -38.91 11.60 -47.91
C ALA A 76 -37.37 11.68 -47.82
N ASP A 77 -36.79 12.83 -48.15
CA ASP A 77 -35.35 13.12 -48.06
C ASP A 77 -34.72 12.58 -46.78
N LYS A 78 -33.62 11.83 -46.91
CA LYS A 78 -32.89 11.29 -45.76
C LYS A 78 -32.18 12.42 -45.02
N ILE A 79 -32.77 12.89 -43.92
CA ILE A 79 -32.20 13.93 -43.06
C ILE A 79 -31.50 13.31 -41.85
N VAL A 80 -30.29 13.77 -41.53
CA VAL A 80 -29.53 13.43 -40.32
C VAL A 80 -29.20 14.71 -39.54
N PRO A 81 -29.81 14.96 -38.37
CA PRO A 81 -29.51 16.13 -37.56
C PRO A 81 -28.23 15.92 -36.73
N ILE A 82 -27.26 16.82 -36.87
CA ILE A 82 -26.06 16.91 -36.01
C ILE A 82 -26.08 18.28 -35.32
N LEU A 83 -26.59 18.31 -34.10
CA LEU A 83 -26.85 19.53 -33.33
C LEU A 83 -25.91 19.63 -32.13
N GLY A 84 -25.73 20.85 -31.60
CA GLY A 84 -24.92 21.14 -30.41
C GLY A 84 -23.43 21.32 -30.69
N VAL A 85 -23.02 21.37 -31.95
CA VAL A 85 -21.62 21.41 -32.39
C VAL A 85 -21.46 22.46 -33.49
N PRO A 86 -20.35 23.24 -33.56
CA PRO A 86 -20.17 24.28 -34.57
C PRO A 86 -20.28 23.77 -36.01
N CYS A 87 -20.98 24.50 -36.88
CA CYS A 87 -21.26 24.08 -38.27
C CYS A 87 -20.00 23.66 -39.04
N ASP A 88 -18.92 24.44 -38.94
CA ASP A 88 -17.67 24.15 -39.66
C ASP A 88 -16.97 22.87 -39.14
N SER A 89 -17.17 22.52 -37.86
CA SER A 89 -16.63 21.27 -37.31
C SER A 89 -17.44 20.05 -37.73
N VAL A 90 -18.76 20.20 -37.94
CA VAL A 90 -19.60 19.16 -38.57
C VAL A 90 -19.16 18.96 -40.03
N PHE A 91 -18.88 20.03 -40.76
CA PHE A 91 -18.34 19.93 -42.11
C PHE A 91 -16.98 19.22 -42.13
N ALA A 92 -16.05 19.59 -41.26
CA ALA A 92 -14.75 18.92 -41.12
C ALA A 92 -14.92 17.42 -40.77
N PHE A 93 -15.88 17.08 -39.92
CA PHE A 93 -16.21 15.69 -39.58
C PHE A 93 -16.68 14.92 -40.82
N VAL A 94 -17.66 15.44 -41.57
CA VAL A 94 -18.16 14.81 -42.80
C VAL A 94 -17.03 14.64 -43.82
N ARG A 95 -16.17 15.65 -43.97
CA ARG A 95 -14.98 15.60 -44.83
C ARG A 95 -14.00 14.50 -44.41
N CYS A 96 -13.83 14.29 -43.11
CA CYS A 96 -13.00 13.20 -42.57
C CYS A 96 -13.60 11.81 -42.88
N LEU A 97 -14.93 11.67 -42.89
CA LEU A 97 -15.60 10.42 -43.28
C LEU A 97 -15.32 10.05 -44.74
N TYR A 98 -15.34 11.05 -45.63
CA TYR A 98 -15.11 10.86 -47.07
C TYR A 98 -13.64 10.61 -47.40
N SER A 99 -12.75 11.45 -46.88
CA SER A 99 -11.33 11.42 -47.23
C SER A 99 -10.52 10.42 -46.42
N SER A 100 -11.08 9.93 -45.30
CA SER A 100 -10.32 9.19 -44.28
C SER A 100 -9.04 9.92 -43.85
N ARG A 101 -9.02 11.26 -43.91
CA ARG A 101 -7.91 12.16 -43.55
C ARG A 101 -8.46 13.33 -42.74
N CYS A 102 -7.66 13.78 -41.78
CA CYS A 102 -7.89 15.01 -41.02
C CYS A 102 -6.59 15.82 -41.16
N THR A 103 -6.69 17.08 -41.57
CA THR A 103 -5.49 17.95 -41.66
C THR A 103 -5.08 18.42 -40.26
N GLU A 104 -3.84 18.88 -40.11
CA GLU A 104 -3.36 19.43 -38.84
C GLU A 104 -4.14 20.71 -38.47
N GLU A 105 -4.42 21.58 -39.44
CA GLU A 105 -5.26 22.78 -39.23
C GLU A 105 -6.66 22.45 -38.68
N GLU A 106 -7.29 21.39 -39.17
CA GLU A 106 -8.58 20.93 -38.65
C GLU A 106 -8.48 20.31 -37.28
N MET A 107 -7.40 19.59 -37.00
CA MET A 107 -7.15 19.03 -35.68
C MET A 107 -6.96 20.14 -34.65
N ASN A 108 -6.22 21.18 -35.00
CA ASN A 108 -5.93 22.30 -34.11
C ASN A 108 -7.20 23.13 -33.85
N LYS A 109 -8.04 23.32 -34.86
CA LYS A 109 -9.26 24.14 -34.72
C LYS A 109 -10.47 23.38 -34.18
N TYR A 110 -10.61 22.10 -34.51
CA TYR A 110 -11.82 21.32 -34.25
C TYR A 110 -11.55 19.99 -33.51
N GLY A 111 -10.34 19.73 -33.02
CA GLY A 111 -9.95 18.44 -32.43
C GLY A 111 -10.89 17.91 -31.34
N ILE A 112 -11.31 18.77 -30.41
CA ILE A 112 -12.28 18.46 -29.33
C ILE A 112 -13.62 18.01 -29.92
N HIS A 113 -14.16 18.79 -30.88
CA HIS A 113 -15.42 18.49 -31.57
C HIS A 113 -15.33 17.21 -32.41
N LEU A 114 -14.22 17.01 -33.12
CA LEU A 114 -13.98 15.81 -33.93
C LEU A 114 -13.85 14.56 -33.05
N LEU A 115 -13.22 14.66 -31.88
CA LEU A 115 -13.15 13.57 -30.92
C LEU A 115 -14.55 13.18 -30.44
N ALA A 116 -15.36 14.16 -30.01
CA ALA A 116 -16.73 13.94 -29.57
C ALA A 116 -17.59 13.29 -30.68
N LEU A 117 -17.59 13.86 -31.89
CA LEU A 117 -18.35 13.34 -33.03
C LEU A 117 -17.88 11.93 -33.42
N SER A 118 -16.57 11.67 -33.41
CA SER A 118 -16.03 10.35 -33.72
C SER A 118 -16.43 9.28 -32.67
N HIS A 119 -16.62 9.69 -31.42
CA HIS A 119 -17.12 8.80 -30.37
C HIS A 119 -18.62 8.54 -30.54
N VAL A 120 -19.44 9.60 -30.61
CA VAL A 120 -20.91 9.54 -30.73
C VAL A 120 -21.33 8.73 -31.94
N TYR A 121 -20.71 8.96 -33.11
CA TYR A 121 -21.00 8.24 -34.34
C TYR A 121 -20.14 6.99 -34.53
N ARG A 122 -19.40 6.53 -33.51
CA ARG A 122 -18.58 5.30 -33.54
C ARG A 122 -17.72 5.18 -34.81
N VAL A 123 -16.78 6.10 -34.97
CA VAL A 123 -15.78 6.14 -36.06
C VAL A 123 -14.38 5.91 -35.46
N PRO A 124 -13.95 4.65 -35.25
CA PRO A 124 -12.76 4.35 -34.43
C PRO A 124 -11.46 4.90 -35.00
N LYS A 125 -11.30 4.86 -36.33
CA LYS A 125 -10.10 5.39 -37.01
C LYS A 125 -9.92 6.88 -36.82
N LEU A 126 -11.04 7.64 -36.81
CA LEU A 126 -11.01 9.08 -36.56
C LEU A 126 -10.76 9.34 -35.07
N LYS A 127 -11.45 8.62 -34.17
CA LYS A 127 -11.25 8.71 -32.71
C LYS A 127 -9.78 8.51 -32.31
N GLN A 128 -9.12 7.49 -32.85
CA GLN A 128 -7.71 7.22 -32.59
C GLN A 128 -6.79 8.35 -33.09
N ARG A 129 -7.11 8.96 -34.23
CA ARG A 129 -6.33 10.10 -34.77
C ARG A 129 -6.55 11.36 -33.95
N CYS A 130 -7.78 11.65 -33.57
CA CYS A 130 -8.11 12.78 -32.68
C CYS A 130 -7.39 12.62 -31.34
N SER A 131 -7.37 11.42 -30.76
CA SER A 131 -6.61 11.14 -29.54
C SER A 131 -5.13 11.48 -29.70
N LYS A 132 -4.46 11.00 -30.76
CA LYS A 132 -3.04 11.31 -31.01
C LYS A 132 -2.78 12.78 -31.36
N GLY A 133 -3.68 13.41 -32.08
CA GLY A 133 -3.59 14.82 -32.46
C GLY A 133 -3.72 15.75 -31.25
N LEU A 134 -4.72 15.51 -30.41
CA LEU A 134 -4.95 16.28 -29.19
C LEU A 134 -3.80 16.15 -28.19
N ILE A 135 -3.10 15.02 -28.13
CA ILE A 135 -1.89 14.90 -27.27
C ILE A 135 -0.83 15.95 -27.64
N LYS A 136 -0.69 16.29 -28.94
CA LYS A 136 0.32 17.27 -29.39
C LYS A 136 -0.08 18.71 -29.10
N GLU A 137 -1.38 18.98 -29.11
CA GLU A 137 -1.97 20.31 -28.89
C GLU A 137 -2.38 20.54 -27.42
N LEU A 138 -2.01 19.63 -26.51
CA LEU A 138 -2.27 19.78 -25.08
C LEU A 138 -1.48 20.97 -24.53
N THR A 139 -2.18 21.89 -23.90
CA THR A 139 -1.63 23.07 -23.23
C THR A 139 -2.22 23.19 -21.83
N ILE A 140 -1.58 24.01 -20.98
CA ILE A 140 -2.06 24.29 -19.62
C ILE A 140 -3.50 24.87 -19.65
N GLU A 141 -3.81 25.68 -20.66
CA GLU A 141 -5.13 26.33 -20.81
C GLU A 141 -6.25 25.36 -21.19
N ASN A 142 -5.95 24.35 -22.01
CA ASN A 142 -6.99 23.43 -22.54
C ASN A 142 -7.02 22.06 -21.85
N VAL A 143 -6.08 21.76 -20.94
CA VAL A 143 -5.93 20.41 -20.37
C VAL A 143 -7.16 19.95 -19.60
N ILE A 144 -7.87 20.85 -18.91
CA ILE A 144 -9.06 20.50 -18.12
C ILE A 144 -10.25 20.17 -19.03
N ASP A 145 -10.47 20.98 -20.07
CA ASP A 145 -11.53 20.73 -21.05
C ASP A 145 -11.29 19.40 -21.79
N VAL A 146 -10.03 19.14 -22.17
CA VAL A 146 -9.66 17.88 -22.82
C VAL A 146 -9.80 16.71 -21.84
N LEU A 147 -9.44 16.87 -20.57
CA LEU A 147 -9.59 15.85 -19.54
C LEU A 147 -11.06 15.48 -19.33
N GLN A 148 -11.97 16.46 -19.19
CA GLN A 148 -13.41 16.19 -19.12
C GLN A 148 -13.90 15.41 -20.35
N LEU A 149 -13.46 15.81 -21.54
CA LEU A 149 -13.82 15.13 -22.77
C LEU A 149 -13.30 13.69 -22.82
N THR A 150 -12.11 13.41 -22.30
CA THR A 150 -11.54 12.06 -22.31
C THR A 150 -12.36 11.06 -21.49
N LYS A 151 -12.96 11.51 -20.39
CA LYS A 151 -13.86 10.73 -19.54
C LYS A 151 -15.16 10.42 -20.28
N LEU A 152 -15.74 11.43 -20.94
CA LEU A 152 -16.98 11.26 -21.72
C LEU A 152 -16.78 10.40 -22.97
N CYS A 153 -15.61 10.48 -23.61
CA CYS A 153 -15.33 9.77 -24.85
C CYS A 153 -14.63 8.42 -24.65
N ASP A 154 -14.32 8.00 -23.42
CA ASP A 154 -13.58 6.78 -23.10
C ASP A 154 -12.25 6.67 -23.88
N VAL A 155 -11.30 7.56 -23.54
CA VAL A 155 -9.96 7.66 -24.17
C VAL A 155 -8.87 7.62 -23.09
N PRO A 156 -8.51 6.43 -22.58
CA PRO A 156 -7.63 6.30 -21.42
C PRO A 156 -6.21 6.83 -21.66
N ASP A 157 -5.65 6.64 -22.85
CA ASP A 157 -4.29 7.11 -23.16
C ASP A 157 -4.16 8.64 -23.07
N LEU A 158 -5.18 9.36 -23.58
CA LEU A 158 -5.21 10.83 -23.52
C LEU A 158 -5.54 11.30 -22.10
N TYR A 159 -6.42 10.60 -21.38
CA TYR A 159 -6.72 10.87 -19.98
C TYR A 159 -5.44 10.85 -19.11
N VAL A 160 -4.64 9.79 -19.20
CA VAL A 160 -3.38 9.66 -18.44
C VAL A 160 -2.39 10.79 -18.78
N LYS A 161 -2.32 11.19 -20.06
CA LYS A 161 -1.49 12.32 -20.48
C LYS A 161 -1.96 13.64 -19.90
N CYS A 162 -3.27 13.89 -19.85
CA CYS A 162 -3.85 15.07 -19.24
C CYS A 162 -3.55 15.10 -17.73
N MET A 163 -3.85 14.01 -17.01
CA MET A 163 -3.58 13.89 -15.57
C MET A 163 -2.11 14.14 -15.23
N LYS A 164 -1.19 13.61 -16.05
CA LYS A 164 0.25 13.85 -15.88
C LYS A 164 0.60 15.33 -16.05
N LEU A 165 0.13 15.98 -17.12
CA LEU A 165 0.40 17.40 -17.37
C LEU A 165 -0.14 18.28 -16.24
N VAL A 166 -1.35 17.97 -15.73
CA VAL A 166 -1.96 18.65 -14.59
C VAL A 166 -1.09 18.47 -13.34
N SER A 167 -0.65 17.25 -13.02
CA SER A 167 0.18 16.99 -11.84
C SER A 167 1.54 17.71 -11.89
N GLU A 168 2.15 17.84 -13.07
CA GLU A 168 3.46 18.49 -13.22
C GLU A 168 3.37 20.03 -13.14
N ASN A 169 2.21 20.62 -13.48
CA ASN A 169 2.03 22.07 -13.60
C ASN A 169 0.82 22.59 -12.81
N PHE A 170 0.45 21.93 -11.71
CA PHE A 170 -0.81 22.18 -11.01
C PHE A 170 -1.05 23.66 -10.67
N LYS A 171 -0.03 24.36 -10.17
CA LYS A 171 -0.14 25.80 -9.83
C LYS A 171 -0.52 26.68 -11.02
N ALA A 172 -0.07 26.34 -12.21
CA ALA A 172 -0.43 27.07 -13.42
C ALA A 172 -1.85 26.69 -13.88
N VAL A 173 -2.22 25.40 -13.78
CA VAL A 173 -3.55 24.91 -14.11
C VAL A 173 -4.61 25.50 -13.18
N GLU A 174 -4.34 25.62 -11.89
CA GLU A 174 -5.25 26.18 -10.88
C GLU A 174 -5.67 27.62 -11.20
N ALA A 175 -4.82 28.39 -11.89
CA ALA A 175 -5.10 29.76 -12.30
C ALA A 175 -6.00 29.86 -13.55
N THR A 176 -6.13 28.78 -14.33
CA THR A 176 -6.86 28.76 -15.60
C THR A 176 -8.36 28.88 -15.38
N ASP A 177 -9.06 29.40 -16.39
CA ASP A 177 -10.53 29.49 -16.34
C ASP A 177 -11.19 28.10 -16.45
N GLY A 178 -10.53 27.15 -17.13
CA GLY A 178 -10.98 25.75 -17.19
C GLY A 178 -11.01 25.09 -15.81
N TRP A 179 -10.00 25.33 -14.97
CA TRP A 179 -10.00 24.85 -13.58
C TRP A 179 -11.12 25.47 -12.75
N LYS A 180 -11.29 26.80 -12.80
CA LYS A 180 -12.37 27.49 -12.07
C LYS A 180 -13.75 27.00 -12.51
N PHE A 181 -13.93 26.75 -13.80
CA PHE A 181 -15.16 26.18 -14.35
C PHE A 181 -15.41 24.76 -13.83
N LEU A 182 -14.36 23.93 -13.77
CA LEU A 182 -14.43 22.57 -13.23
C LEU A 182 -14.95 22.54 -11.79
N GLN A 183 -14.44 23.42 -10.91
CA GLN A 183 -14.83 23.47 -9.50
C GLN A 183 -16.34 23.70 -9.30
N VAL A 184 -16.96 24.48 -10.20
CA VAL A 184 -18.39 24.79 -10.13
C VAL A 184 -19.24 23.65 -10.69
N HIS A 185 -18.78 23.00 -11.75
CA HIS A 185 -19.62 22.11 -12.57
C HIS A 185 -19.34 20.62 -12.40
N ASP A 186 -18.15 20.21 -11.97
CA ASP A 186 -17.79 18.82 -11.69
C ASP A 186 -16.83 18.69 -10.49
N PRO A 187 -17.36 18.84 -9.25
CA PRO A 187 -16.57 18.64 -8.03
C PRO A 187 -16.01 17.22 -7.89
N SER A 188 -16.62 16.23 -8.56
CA SER A 188 -16.17 14.85 -8.50
C SER A 188 -14.83 14.65 -9.21
N LEU A 189 -14.68 15.28 -10.38
CA LEU A 189 -13.44 15.26 -11.14
C LEU A 189 -12.35 16.13 -10.49
N GLU A 190 -12.73 17.25 -9.85
CA GLU A 190 -11.79 18.02 -9.02
C GLU A 190 -11.17 17.13 -7.93
N LEU A 191 -12.00 16.42 -7.15
CA LEU A 191 -11.52 15.53 -6.10
C LEU A 191 -10.61 14.42 -6.65
N GLU A 192 -10.98 13.83 -7.79
CA GLU A 192 -10.21 12.80 -8.50
C GLU A 192 -8.81 13.31 -8.88
N ILE A 193 -8.72 14.53 -9.40
CA ILE A 193 -7.45 15.19 -9.76
C ILE A 193 -6.61 15.45 -8.50
N LEU A 194 -7.20 16.01 -7.45
CA LEU A 194 -6.49 16.31 -6.21
C LEU A 194 -5.96 15.05 -5.52
N GLN A 195 -6.75 13.97 -5.49
CA GLN A 195 -6.31 12.67 -4.97
C GLN A 195 -5.13 12.11 -5.78
N PHE A 196 -5.20 12.19 -7.10
CA PHE A 196 -4.10 11.77 -7.96
C PHE A 196 -2.80 12.54 -7.68
N ILE A 197 -2.90 13.86 -7.48
CA ILE A 197 -1.74 14.71 -7.17
C ILE A 197 -1.15 14.32 -5.80
N ASP A 198 -1.98 14.21 -4.76
CA ASP A 198 -1.54 13.84 -3.41
C ASP A 198 -0.86 12.46 -3.38
N GLU A 199 -1.42 11.48 -4.09
CA GLU A 199 -0.82 10.16 -4.22
C GLU A 199 0.54 10.21 -4.93
N ALA A 200 0.67 11.00 -6.01
CA ALA A 200 1.90 11.14 -6.77
C ALA A 200 3.01 11.79 -5.93
N GLU A 201 2.70 12.88 -5.22
CA GLU A 201 3.63 13.53 -4.30
C GLU A 201 4.04 12.60 -3.14
N SER A 202 3.07 11.90 -2.55
CA SER A 202 3.29 10.94 -1.48
C SER A 202 4.22 9.80 -1.93
N LYS A 203 4.05 9.29 -3.15
CA LYS A 203 4.94 8.27 -3.74
C LYS A 203 6.36 8.81 -3.91
N GLN A 204 6.53 10.02 -4.44
CA GLN A 204 7.86 10.64 -4.59
C GLN A 204 8.56 10.83 -3.24
N LYS A 205 7.87 11.40 -2.24
CA LYS A 205 8.39 11.58 -0.87
C LYS A 205 8.81 10.24 -0.24
N ARG A 206 8.00 9.18 -0.41
CA ARG A 206 8.33 7.83 0.07
C ARG A 206 9.57 7.26 -0.62
N MET A 207 9.72 7.46 -1.93
CA MET A 207 10.90 6.98 -2.67
C MET A 207 12.17 7.72 -2.24
N SER A 208 12.14 9.04 -2.13
CA SER A 208 13.27 9.83 -1.63
C SER A 208 13.67 9.39 -0.22
N LYS A 209 12.69 9.20 0.67
CA LYS A 209 12.95 8.71 2.03
C LYS A 209 13.58 7.32 2.04
N LYS A 210 13.11 6.39 1.19
CA LYS A 210 13.70 5.05 1.06
C LYS A 210 15.15 5.10 0.57
N ILE A 211 15.47 6.01 -0.35
CA ILE A 211 16.84 6.19 -0.87
C ILE A 211 17.74 6.75 0.25
N GLU A 212 17.27 7.76 0.99
CA GLU A 212 17.99 8.32 2.14
C GLU A 212 18.22 7.28 3.24
N GLU A 213 17.17 6.53 3.60
CA GLU A 213 17.25 5.41 4.55
C GLU A 213 18.24 4.33 4.08
N GLY A 214 18.22 3.98 2.79
CA GLY A 214 19.16 3.02 2.20
C GLY A 214 20.62 3.47 2.30
N SER A 215 20.90 4.76 2.06
CA SER A 215 22.23 5.33 2.23
C SER A 215 22.70 5.25 3.70
N LEU A 216 21.81 5.54 4.65
CA LEU A 216 22.10 5.43 6.08
C LEU A 216 22.45 3.99 6.51
N TYR A 217 21.76 2.98 5.98
CA TYR A 217 22.08 1.58 6.26
C TYR A 217 23.45 1.17 5.72
N LEU A 218 23.82 1.65 4.53
CA LEU A 218 25.13 1.38 3.93
C LEU A 218 26.24 2.00 4.77
N GLU A 219 26.08 3.25 5.21
CA GLU A 219 27.02 3.92 6.12
C GLU A 219 27.15 3.19 7.46
N LEU A 220 26.05 2.65 7.99
CA LEU A 220 26.05 1.90 9.24
C LEU A 220 26.77 0.55 9.10
N SER A 221 26.57 -0.15 7.97
CA SER A 221 27.28 -1.40 7.64
C SER A 221 28.79 -1.15 7.53
N GLU A 222 29.19 -0.12 6.78
CA GLU A 222 30.60 0.28 6.66
C GLU A 222 31.18 0.64 8.04
N ALA A 223 30.39 1.30 8.91
CA ALA A 223 30.82 1.60 10.28
C ALA A 223 31.05 0.34 11.14
N MET A 224 30.31 -0.75 10.93
CA MET A 224 30.52 -2.01 11.65
C MET A 224 31.83 -2.70 11.25
N GLU A 225 32.11 -2.79 9.95
CA GLU A 225 33.39 -3.30 9.42
C GLU A 225 34.55 -2.43 9.88
N CYS A 226 34.35 -1.10 9.88
CA CYS A 226 35.35 -0.16 10.33
C CYS A 226 35.68 -0.31 11.83
N LEU A 227 34.69 -0.57 12.68
CA LEU A 227 34.92 -0.88 14.10
C LEU A 227 35.80 -2.14 14.24
N GLU A 228 35.48 -3.21 13.53
CA GLU A 228 36.28 -4.43 13.56
C GLU A 228 37.72 -4.14 13.11
N HIS A 229 37.92 -3.43 12.00
CA HIS A 229 39.22 -2.98 11.53
C HIS A 229 40.00 -2.19 12.61
N ILE A 230 39.39 -1.21 13.26
CA ILE A 230 40.06 -0.39 14.29
C ILE A 230 40.44 -1.24 15.51
N PHE A 231 39.57 -2.14 15.97
CA PHE A 231 39.80 -2.93 17.19
C PHE A 231 40.69 -4.17 16.97
N THR A 232 40.86 -4.63 15.73
CA THR A 232 41.70 -5.79 15.39
C THR A 232 43.07 -5.39 14.84
N GLU A 233 43.11 -4.52 13.84
CA GLU A 233 44.33 -4.11 13.15
C GLU A 233 44.90 -2.79 13.69
N GLY A 234 44.04 -1.93 14.25
CA GLY A 234 44.36 -0.54 14.56
C GLY A 234 44.31 0.36 13.33
N CYS A 235 44.05 1.66 13.55
CA CYS A 235 43.96 2.64 12.48
C CYS A 235 44.40 4.04 12.92
N THR A 236 45.41 4.58 12.22
CA THR A 236 46.04 5.93 12.28
C THR A 236 46.28 6.58 13.66
N SER A 237 45.29 6.62 14.55
CA SER A 237 45.38 7.24 15.88
C SER A 237 44.77 6.44 17.03
N VAL A 238 44.06 5.35 16.74
CA VAL A 238 43.45 4.46 17.72
C VAL A 238 43.64 3.02 17.28
N GLY A 239 43.86 2.12 18.23
CA GLY A 239 44.05 0.71 17.95
C GLY A 239 44.07 -0.13 19.23
N PRO A 240 44.18 -1.45 19.11
CA PRO A 240 44.30 -2.35 20.25
C PRO A 240 45.56 -2.05 21.06
N CYS A 241 45.53 -2.37 22.36
CA CYS A 241 46.61 -2.05 23.32
C CYS A 241 47.98 -2.64 22.93
N ASP A 242 47.96 -3.70 22.15
CA ASP A 242 49.09 -4.54 21.78
C ASP A 242 49.69 -4.17 20.40
N VAL A 243 49.15 -3.15 19.73
CA VAL A 243 49.61 -2.70 18.40
C VAL A 243 50.07 -1.24 18.46
N GLU A 244 51.32 -0.98 18.07
CA GLU A 244 51.81 0.40 17.92
C GLU A 244 51.11 1.09 16.76
N VAL A 245 50.33 2.12 17.07
CA VAL A 245 49.60 2.88 16.05
C VAL A 245 50.57 3.78 15.28
N THR A 246 50.61 3.62 13.96
CA THR A 246 51.42 4.46 13.07
C THR A 246 50.91 5.90 13.08
N LYS A 247 51.75 6.87 13.45
CA LYS A 247 51.44 8.33 13.47
C LYS A 247 51.34 8.94 12.06
N ASN A 248 50.72 8.24 11.11
CA ASN A 248 50.47 8.78 9.78
C ASN A 248 49.34 9.82 9.86
N LYS A 249 49.58 11.02 9.33
CA LYS A 249 48.61 12.13 9.30
C LYS A 249 47.54 11.97 8.21
N GLU A 250 47.69 10.99 7.32
CA GLU A 250 46.72 10.74 6.25
C GLU A 250 45.48 10.00 6.79
N PRO A 251 44.26 10.34 6.32
CA PRO A 251 43.05 9.62 6.68
C PRO A 251 43.09 8.16 6.21
N CYS A 252 42.36 7.29 6.91
CA CYS A 252 42.26 5.86 6.58
C CYS A 252 41.85 5.68 5.11
N LYS A 253 42.60 4.86 4.37
CA LYS A 253 42.30 4.55 2.96
C LYS A 253 41.30 3.41 2.78
N LYS A 254 41.02 2.62 3.85
CA LYS A 254 40.12 1.47 3.80
C LYS A 254 38.64 1.85 3.94
N PHE A 255 38.31 2.77 4.83
CA PHE A 255 36.91 3.15 5.13
C PHE A 255 36.78 4.66 5.30
N CYS A 256 35.76 5.25 4.67
CA CYS A 256 35.54 6.70 4.72
C CYS A 256 35.00 7.15 6.10
N THR A 257 34.27 6.26 6.78
CA THR A 257 33.69 6.48 8.12
C THR A 257 34.71 6.38 9.26
N CYS A 258 35.92 5.87 8.98
CA CYS A 258 36.94 5.58 9.97
C CYS A 258 37.34 6.82 10.77
N GLN A 259 37.61 7.94 10.10
CA GLN A 259 38.03 9.17 10.78
C GLN A 259 36.99 9.63 11.81
N GLY A 260 35.69 9.53 11.50
CA GLY A 260 34.61 9.87 12.40
C GLY A 260 34.55 8.95 13.62
N LEU A 261 34.69 7.63 13.41
CA LEU A 261 34.71 6.64 14.48
C LEU A 261 35.93 6.81 15.39
N GLN A 262 37.11 7.07 14.83
CA GLN A 262 38.31 7.32 15.64
C GLN A 262 38.15 8.53 16.55
N VAL A 263 37.53 9.61 16.07
CA VAL A 263 37.21 10.79 16.90
C VAL A 263 36.22 10.44 18.00
N LEU A 264 35.20 9.62 17.72
CA LEU A 264 34.25 9.14 18.73
C LEU A 264 34.94 8.27 19.78
N ILE A 265 35.83 7.35 19.37
CA ILE A 265 36.60 6.47 20.27
C ILE A 265 37.51 7.31 21.18
N ARG A 266 38.29 8.25 20.61
CA ARG A 266 39.17 9.14 21.41
C ARG A 266 38.37 9.94 22.42
N HIS A 267 37.23 10.48 21.99
CA HIS A 267 36.33 11.19 22.89
C HIS A 267 35.77 10.27 23.99
N PHE A 268 35.34 9.07 23.63
CA PHE A 268 34.76 8.09 24.55
C PHE A 268 35.73 7.69 25.67
N VAL A 269 37.02 7.51 25.32
CA VAL A 269 38.09 7.19 26.29
C VAL A 269 38.35 8.35 27.25
N GLN A 270 38.37 9.59 26.73
CA GLN A 270 38.73 10.78 27.50
C GLN A 270 37.55 11.43 28.25
N CYS A 271 36.31 11.07 27.92
CA CYS A 271 35.11 11.73 28.45
C CYS A 271 34.78 11.29 29.88
N LYS A 272 34.82 12.25 30.81
CA LYS A 272 34.47 12.04 32.23
C LYS A 272 32.97 11.86 32.49
N LYS A 273 32.09 12.26 31.55
CA LYS A 273 30.62 12.19 31.67
C LYS A 273 30.00 10.90 31.09
N ARG A 274 30.80 9.85 30.92
CA ARG A 274 30.39 8.58 30.27
C ARG A 274 29.43 7.74 31.12
N VAL A 275 29.58 7.75 32.45
CA VAL A 275 28.82 6.86 33.37
C VAL A 275 27.59 7.53 33.97
N ASN A 276 27.64 8.86 34.25
CA ASN A 276 26.59 9.57 34.98
C ASN A 276 25.84 10.61 34.12
N GLY A 277 25.43 10.20 32.91
CA GLY A 277 24.32 10.84 32.20
C GLY A 277 24.66 12.04 31.32
N GLY A 278 24.96 11.80 30.03
CA GLY A 278 24.45 12.73 29.01
C GLY A 278 25.35 13.12 27.85
N CYS A 279 26.60 12.63 27.74
CA CYS A 279 27.39 12.99 26.56
C CYS A 279 26.82 12.32 25.29
N SER A 280 26.30 13.11 24.35
CA SER A 280 25.71 12.63 23.09
C SER A 280 26.69 11.80 22.25
N ARG A 281 27.97 12.20 22.20
CA ARG A 281 29.03 11.46 21.49
C ARG A 281 29.31 10.10 22.13
N CYS A 282 29.33 10.04 23.46
CA CYS A 282 29.53 8.78 24.16
C CYS A 282 28.33 7.84 24.04
N LYS A 283 27.10 8.39 24.06
CA LYS A 283 25.87 7.62 23.79
C LYS A 283 25.91 6.98 22.40
N ARG A 284 26.30 7.74 21.36
CA ARG A 284 26.45 7.22 19.99
C ARG A 284 27.49 6.10 19.91
N MET A 285 28.65 6.28 20.53
CA MET A 285 29.68 5.22 20.59
C MET A 285 29.15 3.96 21.28
N TRP A 286 28.42 4.13 22.40
CA TRP A 286 27.82 3.01 23.11
C TRP A 286 26.78 2.25 22.26
N GLN A 287 25.92 2.98 21.55
CA GLN A 287 24.93 2.39 20.64
C GLN A 287 25.59 1.60 19.50
N LEU A 288 26.69 2.11 18.94
CA LEU A 288 27.44 1.41 17.90
C LEU A 288 28.08 0.11 18.41
N LEU A 289 28.63 0.11 19.64
CA LEU A 289 29.16 -1.11 20.28
C LEU A 289 28.06 -2.14 20.56
N GLN A 290 26.89 -1.69 21.03
CA GLN A 290 25.73 -2.56 21.23
C GLN A 290 25.25 -3.18 19.92
N LEU A 291 25.15 -2.37 18.86
CA LEU A 291 24.73 -2.84 17.54
C LEU A 291 25.71 -3.88 16.99
N HIS A 292 27.02 -3.60 17.03
CA HIS A 292 28.03 -4.57 16.61
C HIS A 292 27.88 -5.89 17.38
N SER A 293 27.68 -5.83 18.71
CA SER A 293 27.50 -7.03 19.52
C SER A 293 26.28 -7.88 19.14
N SER A 294 25.21 -7.25 18.62
CA SER A 294 24.01 -7.96 18.16
C SER A 294 24.11 -8.58 16.76
N VAL A 295 25.01 -8.09 15.91
CA VAL A 295 25.11 -8.47 14.48
C VAL A 295 26.41 -9.26 14.19
N CYS A 296 27.38 -9.25 15.10
CA CYS A 296 28.65 -9.93 14.91
C CYS A 296 28.50 -11.46 15.02
N ASP A 297 28.83 -12.16 13.94
CA ASP A 297 28.84 -13.64 13.87
C ASP A 297 30.17 -14.26 14.35
N ASN A 298 31.19 -13.46 14.64
CA ASN A 298 32.55 -13.93 14.96
C ASN A 298 32.67 -14.30 16.45
N SER A 299 32.60 -15.60 16.77
CA SER A 299 32.39 -16.07 18.14
C SER A 299 33.59 -16.01 19.09
N ASP A 300 34.84 -15.93 18.62
CA ASP A 300 36.01 -16.07 19.51
C ASP A 300 37.14 -15.06 19.29
N LEU A 301 37.13 -14.34 18.16
CA LEU A 301 38.21 -13.40 17.78
C LEU A 301 37.81 -11.94 17.82
N CYS A 302 36.52 -11.64 18.01
CA CYS A 302 36.03 -10.26 18.00
C CYS A 302 36.55 -9.48 19.21
N ARG A 303 37.36 -8.45 18.94
CA ARG A 303 37.96 -7.58 19.96
C ARG A 303 37.12 -6.35 20.30
N VAL A 304 35.94 -6.20 19.69
CA VAL A 304 35.05 -5.05 19.91
C VAL A 304 34.42 -5.14 21.32
N PRO A 305 34.47 -4.07 22.12
CA PRO A 305 33.83 -4.03 23.45
C PRO A 305 32.33 -4.39 23.41
N LEU A 306 31.83 -5.02 24.48
CA LEU A 306 30.46 -5.59 24.65
C LEU A 306 30.18 -6.93 23.94
N CYS A 307 30.87 -7.27 22.84
CA CYS A 307 30.73 -8.57 22.16
C CYS A 307 31.06 -9.76 23.10
N ARG A 308 32.09 -9.59 23.94
CA ARG A 308 32.53 -10.59 24.94
C ARG A 308 31.43 -11.03 25.94
N TYR A 309 30.48 -10.16 26.29
CA TYR A 309 29.44 -10.51 27.28
C TYR A 309 28.38 -11.44 26.68
N LEU A 310 27.99 -11.25 25.42
CA LEU A 310 27.11 -12.17 24.70
C LEU A 310 27.78 -13.53 24.49
N ILE A 311 29.06 -13.55 24.14
CA ILE A 311 29.85 -14.79 24.04
C ILE A 311 29.93 -15.50 25.40
N SER A 312 30.13 -14.75 26.48
CA SER A 312 30.17 -15.31 27.84
C SER A 312 28.83 -15.92 28.26
N GLU A 313 27.70 -15.29 27.90
CA GLU A 313 26.36 -15.85 28.16
C GLU A 313 26.09 -17.10 27.31
N LYS A 314 26.50 -17.11 26.04
CA LYS A 314 26.42 -18.30 25.17
C LYS A 314 27.22 -19.47 25.77
N ASN A 315 28.42 -19.18 26.26
CA ASN A 315 29.27 -20.17 26.93
C ASN A 315 28.69 -20.62 28.28
N ARG A 316 28.05 -19.72 29.05
CA ARG A 316 27.33 -20.08 30.28
C ARG A 316 26.22 -21.07 29.97
N GLN A 317 25.37 -20.76 28.99
CA GLN A 317 24.27 -21.62 28.56
C GLN A 317 24.74 -22.98 28.04
N PHE A 318 25.86 -23.03 27.30
CA PHE A 318 26.41 -24.28 26.77
C PHE A 318 27.04 -25.18 27.86
N ASN A 319 27.71 -24.57 28.85
CA ASN A 319 28.43 -25.29 29.90
C ASN A 319 27.59 -25.51 31.17
N SER A 320 26.31 -25.15 31.18
CA SER A 320 25.41 -25.30 32.33
C SER A 320 24.26 -26.26 32.05
N LEU A 321 23.84 -27.02 33.06
CA LEU A 321 22.61 -27.79 33.01
C LEU A 321 21.44 -26.89 33.42
N GLU A 322 20.68 -26.41 32.43
CA GLU A 322 19.51 -25.55 32.67
C GLU A 322 18.30 -26.38 33.12
N LEU A 323 18.02 -26.36 34.42
CA LEU A 323 16.88 -27.09 35.04
C LEU A 323 15.70 -26.18 35.39
N ILE A 324 15.76 -24.91 35.01
CA ILE A 324 14.67 -23.96 35.27
C ILE A 324 13.54 -24.25 34.28
N ALA A 325 12.42 -24.78 34.78
CA ALA A 325 11.29 -25.24 33.96
C ALA A 325 10.63 -24.17 33.06
N SER A 326 10.90 -22.88 33.31
CA SER A 326 10.40 -21.76 32.48
C SER A 326 11.38 -21.30 31.41
N GLU A 327 12.62 -21.79 31.42
CA GLU A 327 13.65 -21.43 30.44
C GLU A 327 13.73 -22.46 29.32
N ASN A 328 14.17 -22.02 28.14
CA ASN A 328 14.34 -22.90 26.99
C ASN A 328 15.31 -22.29 25.97
N PHE A 329 15.82 -23.13 25.07
CA PHE A 329 16.64 -22.71 23.95
C PHE A 329 15.80 -22.60 22.68
N THR A 330 15.69 -21.38 22.17
CA THR A 330 14.97 -21.10 20.91
C THR A 330 15.80 -21.51 19.70
N SER A 331 15.15 -21.73 18.55
CA SER A 331 15.87 -22.16 17.33
C SER A 331 16.59 -20.99 16.66
N ARG A 332 17.62 -21.30 15.87
CA ARG A 332 18.36 -20.29 15.08
C ARG A 332 17.44 -19.50 14.14
N ALA A 333 16.52 -20.19 13.46
CA ALA A 333 15.55 -19.56 12.56
C ALA A 333 14.68 -18.51 13.27
N VAL A 334 14.31 -18.74 14.54
CA VAL A 334 13.55 -17.76 15.33
C VAL A 334 14.40 -16.53 15.65
N MET A 335 15.67 -16.70 16.02
CA MET A 335 16.58 -15.57 16.28
C MET A 335 16.81 -14.72 15.03
N GLU A 336 17.02 -15.35 13.88
CA GLU A 336 17.21 -14.66 12.59
C GLU A 336 15.97 -13.86 12.18
N ALA A 337 14.77 -14.41 12.37
CA ALA A 337 13.52 -13.70 12.09
C ALA A 337 13.33 -12.48 13.01
N VAL A 338 13.62 -12.62 14.31
CA VAL A 338 13.51 -11.52 15.29
C VAL A 338 14.52 -10.40 15.03
N GLY A 339 15.72 -10.73 14.55
CA GLY A 339 16.76 -9.77 14.17
C GLY A 339 16.60 -9.16 12.77
N SER A 340 15.54 -9.51 12.03
CA SER A 340 15.34 -9.09 10.65
C SER A 340 14.84 -7.65 10.50
N CYS A 341 14.73 -7.19 9.25
CA CYS A 341 14.22 -5.86 8.91
C CYS A 341 12.76 -5.60 9.35
N LEU A 342 12.02 -6.65 9.76
CA LEU A 342 10.64 -6.53 10.24
C LEU A 342 10.52 -5.59 11.45
N THR A 343 11.57 -5.48 12.28
CA THR A 343 11.62 -4.56 13.43
C THR A 343 11.49 -3.08 13.05
N ASN A 344 11.83 -2.72 11.79
CA ASN A 344 11.81 -1.33 11.33
C ASN A 344 10.41 -0.85 10.96
N LYS A 345 9.42 -1.76 10.86
CA LYS A 345 8.14 -1.44 10.25
C LYS A 345 7.06 -1.13 11.31
N TYR A 346 6.43 0.03 11.14
CA TYR A 346 5.26 0.44 11.92
C TYR A 346 3.97 -0.06 11.24
N SER A 347 3.24 -0.93 11.93
CA SER A 347 2.07 -1.65 11.43
C SER A 347 0.83 -1.50 12.33
N GLU A 348 0.61 -0.29 12.86
CA GLU A 348 -0.53 -0.01 13.74
C GLU A 348 -1.86 -0.33 13.06
N GLY A 349 -2.77 -0.94 13.83
CA GLY A 349 -4.03 -1.49 13.35
C GLY A 349 -3.95 -2.97 12.99
N LEU A 350 -4.87 -3.37 12.12
CA LEU A 350 -5.22 -4.75 11.74
C LEU A 350 -4.75 -4.98 10.27
N SER A 351 -4.20 -6.13 9.85
CA SER A 351 -4.06 -6.63 8.42
C SER A 351 -5.16 -6.21 7.41
N GLY A 352 -4.92 -5.21 6.58
CA GLY A 352 -5.95 -4.66 5.67
C GLY A 352 -6.88 -3.62 6.32
N LYS A 353 -6.63 -3.27 7.58
CA LYS A 353 -7.20 -2.13 8.33
C LYS A 353 -6.09 -1.42 9.14
N ARG A 354 -5.01 -1.06 8.46
CA ARG A 354 -3.85 -0.37 9.06
C ARG A 354 -4.04 1.14 9.09
N TYR A 355 -3.48 1.79 10.09
CA TYR A 355 -3.40 3.26 10.15
C TYR A 355 -2.30 3.81 9.23
N TYR A 356 -1.28 3.01 8.93
CA TYR A 356 -0.14 3.39 8.10
C TYR A 356 -0.03 2.51 6.85
N GLY A 357 0.43 3.10 5.73
CA GLY A 357 0.64 2.38 4.47
C GLY A 357 1.94 1.57 4.40
N GLY A 358 2.05 0.68 3.41
CA GLY A 358 3.25 -0.13 3.13
C GLY A 358 3.41 -1.34 4.05
N ASN A 359 2.30 -1.96 4.43
CA ASN A 359 2.22 -3.12 5.33
C ASN A 359 1.83 -4.41 4.57
N GLU A 360 2.07 -4.50 3.26
CA GLU A 360 1.58 -5.61 2.44
C GLU A 360 2.17 -6.96 2.89
N TYR A 361 3.49 -7.03 3.07
CA TYR A 361 4.18 -8.25 3.55
C TYR A 361 4.04 -8.47 5.05
N ILE A 362 3.76 -7.38 5.76
CA ILE A 362 3.43 -7.41 7.18
C ILE A 362 2.09 -8.15 7.30
N ASP A 363 1.04 -7.65 6.67
CA ASP A 363 -0.29 -8.24 6.62
C ASP A 363 -0.28 -9.74 6.27
N GLU A 364 0.51 -10.16 5.27
CA GLU A 364 0.74 -11.58 4.95
C GLU A 364 1.39 -12.37 6.10
N LEU A 365 2.43 -11.82 6.72
CA LEU A 365 3.14 -12.45 7.84
C LEU A 365 2.25 -12.60 9.07
N GLU A 366 1.44 -11.60 9.43
CA GLU A 366 0.48 -11.73 10.53
C GLU A 366 -0.61 -12.72 10.21
N THR A 367 -1.14 -12.71 8.99
CA THR A 367 -2.15 -13.71 8.59
C THR A 367 -1.55 -15.12 8.70
N LEU A 368 -0.30 -15.31 8.30
CA LEU A 368 0.42 -16.58 8.44
C LEU A 368 0.68 -16.94 9.91
N CYS A 369 1.04 -15.97 10.75
CA CYS A 369 1.23 -16.16 12.18
C CYS A 369 -0.10 -16.46 12.90
N GLN A 370 -1.22 -15.93 12.41
CA GLN A 370 -2.55 -16.16 12.94
C GLN A 370 -3.11 -17.52 12.55
N GLN A 371 -2.87 -17.93 11.31
CA GLN A 371 -3.05 -19.32 10.90
C GLN A 371 -2.18 -20.29 11.72
N ARG A 372 -1.18 -19.78 12.44
CA ARG A 372 -0.25 -20.51 13.29
C ARG A 372 -0.36 -20.16 14.78
N ASP A 373 -1.41 -19.45 15.18
CA ASP A 373 -1.83 -19.16 16.56
C ASP A 373 -0.73 -18.53 17.47
N LEU A 374 -0.59 -17.17 17.58
CA LEU A 374 0.32 -16.48 18.55
C LEU A 374 0.02 -14.96 18.91
N PHE A 375 -0.48 -14.50 20.11
CA PHE A 375 -0.07 -13.18 20.79
C PHE A 375 -0.34 -12.87 22.34
N ILE A 376 0.68 -12.40 23.13
CA ILE A 376 0.82 -12.31 24.65
C ILE A 376 0.37 -11.02 25.34
N ARG A 377 0.21 -11.02 26.69
CA ARG A 377 0.58 -9.90 27.61
C ARG A 377 0.97 -10.29 29.06
N VAL A 378 1.58 -9.34 29.79
CA VAL A 378 2.13 -9.34 31.18
C VAL A 378 1.20 -8.52 32.10
N SER A 379 0.97 -8.89 33.38
CA SER A 379 -0.11 -8.32 34.23
C SER A 379 0.30 -7.67 35.58
N GLY A 380 -0.44 -6.61 35.96
CA GLY A 380 -0.52 -5.97 37.29
C GLY A 380 -1.91 -6.14 37.95
N THR A 381 -2.44 -7.36 37.95
CA THR A 381 -3.86 -7.69 38.20
C THR A 381 -4.43 -7.15 39.52
N SER A 382 -3.71 -7.26 40.63
CA SER A 382 -4.24 -6.95 41.97
C SER A 382 -4.41 -5.46 42.26
N ILE A 383 -3.86 -4.59 41.42
CA ILE A 383 -4.01 -3.13 41.55
C ILE A 383 -5.33 -2.66 40.95
N TYR A 384 -5.78 -3.31 39.87
CA TYR A 384 -6.93 -2.87 39.07
C TYR A 384 -8.16 -3.75 39.25
N PHE A 385 -8.00 -4.95 39.82
CA PHE A 385 -9.09 -5.90 40.02
C PHE A 385 -9.07 -6.45 41.45
N GLU A 386 -10.26 -6.63 42.00
CA GLU A 386 -10.46 -7.37 43.24
C GLU A 386 -10.22 -8.85 42.97
N SER A 387 -9.23 -9.43 43.64
CA SER A 387 -8.80 -10.81 43.42
C SER A 387 -8.88 -11.61 44.71
N MET A 388 -9.42 -12.82 44.63
CA MET A 388 -9.47 -13.77 45.73
C MET A 388 -8.82 -15.09 45.29
N PRO A 389 -7.74 -15.53 45.95
CA PRO A 389 -7.11 -16.80 45.61
C PRO A 389 -7.93 -17.99 46.12
N TYR A 390 -7.94 -19.08 45.35
CA TYR A 390 -8.33 -20.40 45.83
C TYR A 390 -7.07 -21.19 46.23
N ARG A 391 -7.24 -22.23 47.06
CA ARG A 391 -6.12 -22.97 47.68
C ARG A 391 -6.10 -24.42 47.24
N LEU A 392 -5.00 -25.08 47.60
CA LEU A 392 -4.88 -26.53 47.53
C LEU A 392 -5.43 -27.14 48.82
N ASP A 393 -5.94 -28.36 48.73
CA ASP A 393 -6.09 -29.23 49.89
C ASP A 393 -4.68 -29.65 50.34
N GLU A 394 -4.27 -29.19 51.52
CA GLU A 394 -2.91 -29.40 52.05
C GLU A 394 -2.58 -30.89 52.27
N SER A 395 -3.60 -31.76 52.36
CA SER A 395 -3.40 -33.20 52.55
C SER A 395 -3.11 -33.95 51.25
N THR A 396 -3.66 -33.49 50.12
CA THR A 396 -3.53 -34.14 48.80
C THR A 396 -2.59 -33.38 47.86
N GLY A 397 -2.34 -32.09 48.11
CA GLY A 397 -1.60 -31.20 47.21
C GLY A 397 -2.36 -30.86 45.92
N LEU A 398 -3.63 -31.26 45.82
CA LEU A 398 -4.51 -30.97 44.69
C LEU A 398 -5.38 -29.73 44.97
N ILE A 399 -5.99 -29.18 43.93
CA ILE A 399 -6.92 -28.05 44.09
C ILE A 399 -8.13 -28.50 44.89
N ASP A 400 -8.48 -27.75 45.94
CA ASP A 400 -9.70 -27.97 46.73
C ASP A 400 -10.90 -27.37 45.99
N TYR A 401 -11.50 -28.18 45.11
CA TYR A 401 -12.64 -27.76 44.30
C TYR A 401 -13.90 -27.51 45.12
N ASP A 402 -14.11 -28.23 46.21
CA ASP A 402 -15.27 -28.06 47.09
C ASP A 402 -15.23 -26.68 47.77
N MET A 403 -14.05 -26.27 48.24
CA MET A 403 -13.87 -24.94 48.83
C MET A 403 -13.87 -23.84 47.76
N LEU A 404 -13.35 -24.12 46.55
CA LEU A 404 -13.45 -23.21 45.41
C LEU A 404 -14.92 -22.92 45.08
N GLU A 405 -15.79 -23.93 45.04
CA GLU A 405 -17.22 -23.73 44.76
C GLU A 405 -17.92 -22.89 45.83
N LYS A 406 -17.67 -23.19 47.11
CA LYS A 406 -18.22 -22.43 48.25
C LYS A 406 -17.78 -20.97 48.20
N THR A 407 -16.49 -20.72 47.97
CA THR A 407 -15.93 -19.37 47.91
C THR A 407 -16.39 -18.61 46.67
N ALA A 408 -16.48 -19.26 45.51
CA ALA A 408 -17.00 -18.65 44.29
C ALA A 408 -18.47 -18.24 44.43
N THR A 409 -19.29 -19.01 45.16
CA THR A 409 -20.69 -18.65 45.43
C THR A 409 -20.82 -17.37 46.28
N LEU A 410 -19.91 -17.18 47.23
CA LEU A 410 -19.89 -16.01 48.12
C LEU A 410 -19.25 -14.79 47.45
N PHE A 411 -18.10 -14.98 46.80
CA PHE A 411 -17.32 -13.92 46.16
C PHE A 411 -17.93 -13.48 44.82
N ARG A 412 -18.68 -14.36 44.15
CA ARG A 412 -19.33 -14.14 42.84
C ARG A 412 -18.35 -13.59 41.80
N PRO A 413 -17.27 -14.33 41.49
CA PRO A 413 -16.27 -13.87 40.53
C PRO A 413 -16.91 -13.69 39.15
N LYS A 414 -16.48 -12.65 38.42
CA LYS A 414 -16.84 -12.51 37.00
C LYS A 414 -15.95 -13.37 36.09
N LEU A 415 -14.77 -13.76 36.57
CA LEU A 415 -13.79 -14.53 35.84
C LEU A 415 -13.02 -15.44 36.81
N ILE A 416 -12.89 -16.71 36.47
CA ILE A 416 -12.09 -17.71 37.20
C ILE A 416 -10.88 -18.06 36.33
N ILE A 417 -9.67 -17.92 36.89
CA ILE A 417 -8.42 -18.24 36.20
C ILE A 417 -7.96 -19.63 36.63
N VAL A 418 -7.66 -20.49 35.67
CA VAL A 418 -7.10 -21.83 35.90
C VAL A 418 -5.73 -21.97 35.23
N GLY A 419 -4.74 -22.55 35.92
CA GLY A 419 -3.36 -22.66 35.40
C GLY A 419 -2.94 -24.07 34.98
N ALA A 420 -3.60 -25.11 35.49
CA ALA A 420 -3.18 -26.50 35.31
C ALA A 420 -4.34 -27.52 35.26
N SER A 421 -5.59 -27.09 35.43
CA SER A 421 -6.75 -27.99 35.45
C SER A 421 -8.03 -27.20 35.12
N ALA A 422 -9.04 -27.82 34.50
CA ALA A 422 -10.29 -27.15 34.15
C ALA A 422 -11.38 -27.39 35.22
N TYR A 423 -12.12 -26.34 35.60
CA TYR A 423 -13.28 -26.43 36.49
C TYR A 423 -14.56 -26.10 35.71
N PRO A 424 -15.63 -26.93 35.77
CA PRO A 424 -16.84 -26.70 34.98
C PRO A 424 -17.72 -25.55 35.50
N HIS A 425 -18.54 -24.99 34.60
CA HIS A 425 -19.29 -23.73 34.65
C HIS A 425 -20.44 -23.63 35.68
N SER A 426 -20.25 -23.96 36.96
CA SER A 426 -21.36 -23.94 37.93
C SER A 426 -21.76 -22.55 38.46
N VAL A 427 -21.01 -21.47 38.15
CA VAL A 427 -21.13 -20.17 38.87
C VAL A 427 -21.43 -18.93 38.00
N GLY A 428 -21.71 -19.10 36.70
CA GLY A 428 -22.05 -17.96 35.81
C GLY A 428 -20.90 -16.95 35.58
N ALA A 429 -19.66 -17.42 35.66
CA ALA A 429 -18.43 -16.65 35.45
C ALA A 429 -17.72 -17.10 34.17
N PHE A 430 -16.90 -16.24 33.56
CA PHE A 430 -16.01 -16.66 32.47
C PHE A 430 -14.92 -17.60 32.99
N LEU A 431 -14.63 -18.66 32.25
CA LEU A 431 -13.52 -19.55 32.55
C LEU A 431 -12.31 -19.23 31.67
N MET A 432 -11.20 -18.82 32.29
CA MET A 432 -9.96 -18.46 31.61
C MET A 432 -8.82 -19.40 32.01
N MET A 433 -8.19 -20.08 31.05
CA MET A 433 -7.00 -20.89 31.28
C MET A 433 -5.72 -20.14 30.99
N GLY A 434 -4.70 -20.25 31.84
CA GLY A 434 -3.33 -19.80 31.62
C GLY A 434 -2.41 -20.99 31.37
N MET A 435 -2.35 -21.52 30.15
CA MET A 435 -1.60 -22.74 29.80
C MET A 435 -0.11 -22.49 29.50
N ALA A 436 0.47 -21.42 30.00
CA ALA A 436 1.81 -20.95 29.66
C ALA A 436 2.93 -22.00 29.80
N HIS A 437 2.85 -22.86 30.81
CA HIS A 437 3.85 -23.91 31.05
C HIS A 437 3.60 -25.19 30.24
N ILE A 438 2.35 -25.45 29.84
CA ILE A 438 1.95 -26.73 29.24
C ILE A 438 1.54 -26.61 27.76
N SER A 439 1.60 -25.42 27.16
CA SER A 439 1.15 -25.18 25.79
C SER A 439 1.80 -26.12 24.77
N GLY A 440 3.10 -26.38 24.86
CA GLY A 440 3.75 -27.34 23.96
C GLY A 440 3.24 -28.77 24.12
N LEU A 441 2.86 -29.18 25.33
CA LEU A 441 2.31 -30.51 25.61
C LEU A 441 0.86 -30.65 25.15
N VAL A 442 0.06 -29.58 25.28
CA VAL A 442 -1.30 -29.50 24.74
C VAL A 442 -1.26 -29.55 23.21
N THR A 443 -0.42 -28.74 22.56
CA THR A 443 -0.25 -28.76 21.10
C THR A 443 0.25 -30.13 20.60
N ALA A 444 1.08 -30.82 21.38
CA ALA A 444 1.52 -32.19 21.07
C ALA A 444 0.48 -33.27 21.40
N SER A 445 -0.73 -32.90 21.84
CA SER A 445 -1.81 -33.82 22.24
C SER A 445 -1.41 -34.81 23.34
N VAL A 446 -0.47 -34.44 24.21
CA VAL A 446 -0.02 -35.25 25.36
C VAL A 446 -0.89 -35.00 26.59
N LEU A 447 -1.43 -33.77 26.72
CA LEU A 447 -2.34 -33.38 27.78
C LEU A 447 -3.73 -33.06 27.22
N ALA A 448 -4.73 -33.06 28.10
CA ALA A 448 -6.11 -32.73 27.74
C ALA A 448 -6.22 -31.32 27.15
N ASP A 449 -7.15 -31.15 26.21
CA ASP A 449 -7.35 -29.91 25.49
C ASP A 449 -8.17 -28.90 26.34
N PRO A 450 -7.57 -27.77 26.77
CA PRO A 450 -8.30 -26.74 27.52
C PRO A 450 -9.37 -26.02 26.70
N PHE A 451 -9.29 -26.06 25.36
CA PHE A 451 -10.25 -25.39 24.46
C PHE A 451 -11.64 -26.03 24.51
N GLU A 452 -11.77 -27.28 24.98
CA GLU A 452 -13.07 -27.94 25.18
C GLU A 452 -13.91 -27.29 26.29
N TYR A 453 -13.26 -26.76 27.32
CA TYR A 453 -13.94 -26.31 28.54
C TYR A 453 -13.91 -24.78 28.71
N CYS A 454 -12.81 -24.15 28.32
CA CYS A 454 -12.53 -22.75 28.64
C CYS A 454 -13.13 -21.79 27.63
N ASP A 455 -13.52 -20.60 28.08
CA ASP A 455 -14.02 -19.54 27.21
C ASP A 455 -12.88 -18.70 26.65
N VAL A 456 -11.81 -18.55 27.44
CA VAL A 456 -10.57 -17.89 27.08
C VAL A 456 -9.40 -18.78 27.45
N VAL A 457 -8.41 -18.91 26.56
CA VAL A 457 -7.16 -19.59 26.86
C VAL A 457 -6.02 -18.63 26.58
N THR A 458 -5.10 -18.47 27.52
CA THR A 458 -3.92 -17.63 27.39
C THR A 458 -2.66 -18.47 27.54
N THR A 459 -1.60 -18.10 26.83
CA THR A 459 -0.33 -18.81 26.97
C THR A 459 0.88 -17.91 26.74
N THR A 460 2.06 -18.42 27.03
CA THR A 460 3.35 -17.88 26.61
C THR A 460 3.95 -18.79 25.55
N THR A 461 4.62 -18.23 24.55
CA THR A 461 5.14 -18.99 23.41
C THR A 461 6.55 -19.53 23.63
N HIS A 462 7.30 -18.98 24.58
CA HIS A 462 8.72 -19.29 24.77
C HIS A 462 9.02 -20.48 25.68
N LYS A 463 8.04 -20.96 26.45
CA LYS A 463 8.24 -22.07 27.42
C LYS A 463 8.22 -23.44 26.71
N SER A 464 7.29 -24.32 27.06
CA SER A 464 7.17 -25.63 26.43
C SER A 464 6.86 -25.56 24.92
N LEU A 465 6.25 -24.46 24.46
CA LEU A 465 5.98 -24.21 23.03
C LEU A 465 7.24 -23.81 22.22
N ARG A 466 8.36 -23.45 22.87
CA ARG A 466 9.68 -23.19 22.24
C ARG A 466 9.75 -22.11 21.15
N GLY A 467 8.75 -21.23 21.08
CA GLY A 467 8.71 -20.07 20.21
C GLY A 467 9.47 -18.85 20.77
N PRO A 468 9.30 -17.66 20.15
CA PRO A 468 9.90 -16.42 20.64
C PRO A 468 9.29 -15.96 21.98
N ARG A 469 9.84 -14.92 22.61
CA ARG A 469 9.22 -14.27 23.77
C ARG A 469 7.97 -13.50 23.35
N GLY A 470 6.87 -14.24 23.34
CA GLY A 470 5.50 -13.83 23.13
C GLY A 470 4.60 -14.82 23.86
N GLY A 471 3.37 -14.94 23.44
CA GLY A 471 2.25 -15.55 24.18
C GLY A 471 0.99 -15.38 23.39
N MET A 472 -0.20 -15.60 23.98
CA MET A 472 -1.45 -15.77 23.25
C MET A 472 -2.68 -15.44 24.09
N ILE A 473 -3.75 -14.98 23.44
CA ILE A 473 -5.12 -14.99 23.96
C ILE A 473 -6.04 -15.58 22.90
N PHE A 474 -6.56 -16.76 23.19
CA PHE A 474 -7.60 -17.43 22.44
C PHE A 474 -8.93 -17.22 23.12
N PHE A 475 -10.01 -17.17 22.34
CA PHE A 475 -11.36 -17.02 22.85
C PHE A 475 -12.37 -17.72 21.95
N LYS A 476 -13.52 -18.12 22.52
CA LYS A 476 -14.66 -18.63 21.73
C LYS A 476 -15.23 -17.53 20.83
N LYS A 477 -15.58 -17.90 19.59
CA LYS A 477 -16.19 -16.98 18.60
C LYS A 477 -17.66 -16.71 18.89
N ASP A 478 -18.38 -17.71 19.36
CA ASP A 478 -19.78 -17.52 19.75
C ASP A 478 -19.87 -16.67 21.03
N PRO A 479 -20.88 -15.78 21.15
CA PRO A 479 -21.05 -14.98 22.35
C PRO A 479 -21.18 -15.85 23.61
N VAL A 480 -20.31 -15.61 24.58
CA VAL A 480 -20.33 -16.27 25.89
C VAL A 480 -20.91 -15.29 26.89
N LEU A 481 -21.94 -15.71 27.64
CA LEU A 481 -22.65 -14.85 28.61
C LEU A 481 -23.09 -13.50 28.00
N TRP A 482 -23.55 -13.52 26.74
CA TRP A 482 -23.97 -12.34 25.96
C TRP A 482 -22.85 -11.34 25.64
N VAL A 483 -21.59 -11.73 25.81
CA VAL A 483 -20.42 -10.90 25.48
C VAL A 483 -19.79 -11.39 24.17
N ASP A 484 -19.60 -10.45 23.26
CA ASP A 484 -18.73 -10.63 22.08
C ASP A 484 -17.27 -10.56 22.53
N MET A 485 -16.66 -11.74 22.70
CA MET A 485 -15.30 -11.88 23.19
C MET A 485 -14.27 -11.36 22.19
N GLU A 486 -14.53 -11.53 20.88
CA GLU A 486 -13.64 -11.07 19.83
C GLU A 486 -13.49 -9.54 19.87
N CYS A 487 -14.62 -8.83 19.87
CA CYS A 487 -14.63 -7.37 19.92
C CYS A 487 -14.00 -6.87 21.24
N THR A 488 -14.38 -7.47 22.37
CA THR A 488 -13.95 -7.02 23.69
C THR A 488 -12.44 -7.21 23.90
N ILE A 489 -11.92 -8.41 23.60
CA ILE A 489 -10.50 -8.74 23.83
C ILE A 489 -9.62 -7.97 22.86
N ASN A 490 -9.98 -7.91 21.57
CA ASN A 490 -9.18 -7.17 20.59
C ASN A 490 -9.10 -5.68 20.94
N ASN A 491 -10.22 -5.05 21.31
CA ASN A 491 -10.24 -3.64 21.71
C ASN A 491 -9.47 -3.37 23.01
N ALA A 492 -9.46 -4.34 23.94
CA ALA A 492 -8.68 -4.24 25.18
C ALA A 492 -7.17 -4.34 24.92
N VAL A 493 -6.75 -5.17 23.96
CA VAL A 493 -5.34 -5.23 23.51
C VAL A 493 -4.98 -3.91 22.82
N PHE A 494 -5.73 -3.52 21.79
CA PHE A 494 -5.56 -2.25 21.09
C PHE A 494 -6.92 -1.67 20.68
N PRO A 495 -7.16 -0.37 20.90
CA PRO A 495 -6.21 0.63 21.39
C PRO A 495 -6.10 0.66 22.93
N GLY A 496 -6.78 -0.24 23.64
CA GLY A 496 -6.97 -0.14 25.08
C GLY A 496 -5.68 -0.08 25.90
N LEU A 497 -4.75 -1.00 25.66
CA LEU A 497 -3.61 -1.17 26.57
C LEU A 497 -2.24 -1.32 25.88
N GLN A 498 -2.18 -1.52 24.57
CA GLN A 498 -0.95 -1.51 23.78
C GLN A 498 -1.07 -0.54 22.60
N TYR A 499 0.05 0.08 22.23
CA TYR A 499 0.17 0.96 21.06
C TYR A 499 0.86 0.28 19.86
N TRP A 500 1.40 -0.93 20.06
CA TRP A 500 2.16 -1.68 19.04
C TRP A 500 1.93 -3.18 19.18
N ASN A 501 0.98 -3.72 18.41
CA ASN A 501 1.03 -5.02 17.71
C ASN A 501 -0.37 -5.39 17.15
N TRP A 502 -0.39 -5.67 15.86
CA TRP A 502 -0.99 -6.84 15.21
C TRP A 502 -2.14 -7.55 15.98
N ILE A 503 -3.38 -7.29 15.56
CA ILE A 503 -4.66 -7.79 16.09
C ILE A 503 -5.24 -8.73 15.00
N TRP A 504 -5.99 -9.82 15.24
CA TRP A 504 -7.11 -10.30 14.36
C TRP A 504 -8.00 -11.40 14.99
N ARG A 505 -9.28 -11.35 14.60
CA ARG A 505 -10.34 -12.36 14.30
C ARG A 505 -10.19 -13.85 14.64
#